data_AF-A0A6B1BW32-F1
#
_entry.id   AF-A0A6B1BW32-F1
#
_cell.length_a   1.000
_cell.length_b   1.000
_cell.length_c   1.000
_cell.angle_alpha   90.00
_cell.angle_beta   90.00
_cell.angle_gamma   90.00
#
_symmetry.space_group_name_H-M   'P 1'
#
loop_
_entity.id
_entity.type
_entity.pdbx_description
1 polymer ?
#
loop_
_entity_poly.entity_id
_entity_poly.type
_entity_poly.pdbx_seq_one_letter_code
_entity_poly.pdbx_strand_id
1 'polypeptide(L)' 'MHKPIKTEADYKAALARADEIFDAKPGTSEGEELDSLVTLIEHYEDTAYPIDLPDPITAIKFRMAQQGLKPKDLVP' A
#
# COMPACT_ATOMS: atom_id res chain seq x y z
N MET A 1 -13.76 17.77 9.28
CA MET A 1 -13.63 17.34 7.88
C MET A 1 -12.18 17.55 7.48
N HIS A 2 -11.43 16.45 7.35
CA HIS A 2 -10.05 16.50 6.88
C HIS A 2 -9.98 16.87 5.40
N LYS A 3 -8.93 17.59 5.04
CA LYS A 3 -8.70 18.05 3.68
C LYS A 3 -8.32 16.86 2.79
N PRO A 4 -8.89 16.72 1.57
CA PRO A 4 -8.53 15.62 0.67
C PRO A 4 -7.07 15.70 0.24
N ILE A 5 -6.42 14.53 0.12
CA ILE A 5 -5.06 14.37 -0.39
C ILE A 5 -5.10 14.43 -1.91
N LYS A 6 -4.45 15.43 -2.52
CA LYS A 6 -4.45 15.64 -3.98
C LYS A 6 -3.07 15.68 -4.60
N THR A 7 -2.05 15.89 -3.79
CA THR A 7 -0.67 16.03 -4.22
C THR A 7 0.23 15.11 -3.41
N GLU A 8 1.41 14.79 -3.94
CA GLU A 8 2.41 14.01 -3.21
C GLU A 8 2.85 14.70 -1.91
N ALA A 9 2.82 16.04 -1.88
CA ALA A 9 3.12 16.82 -0.67
C ALA A 9 2.04 16.64 0.41
N ASP A 10 0.75 16.66 0.02
CA ASP A 10 -0.35 16.37 0.94
C ASP A 10 -0.24 14.92 1.48
N TYR A 11 0.13 13.97 0.62
CA TYR A 11 0.31 12.56 0.97
C TYR A 11 1.43 12.38 2.00
N LYS A 12 2.61 12.98 1.76
CA LYS A 12 3.74 12.93 2.72
C LYS A 12 3.39 13.59 4.05
N ALA A 13 2.64 14.69 4.04
CA ALA A 13 2.19 15.34 5.26
C ALA A 13 1.18 14.47 6.03
N ALA A 14 0.26 13.80 5.32
CA ALA A 14 -0.69 12.87 5.92
C ALA A 14 0.02 11.65 6.54
N LEU A 15 1.00 11.06 5.86
CA LEU A 15 1.82 9.98 6.41
C LEU A 15 2.56 10.42 7.68
N ALA A 16 3.25 11.56 7.65
CA ALA A 16 3.95 12.07 8.81
C ALA A 16 3.01 12.32 9.99
N ARG A 17 1.80 12.84 9.72
CA ARG A 17 0.79 13.04 10.77
C ARG A 17 0.27 11.72 11.32
N ALA A 18 0.01 10.73 10.47
CA ALA A 18 -0.43 9.40 10.89
C ALA A 18 0.63 8.73 11.77
N ASP A 19 1.92 8.85 11.42
CA ASP A 19 3.03 8.34 12.23
C ASP A 19 3.09 8.98 13.63
N GLU A 20 2.86 10.29 13.73
CA GLU A 20 2.85 11.01 15.02
C GLU A 20 1.75 10.51 15.97
N ILE A 21 0.60 10.11 15.43
CA ILE A 21 -0.58 9.69 16.20
C ILE A 21 -0.85 8.19 16.11
N PHE A 22 0.11 7.40 15.65
CA PHE A 22 -0.05 5.98 15.38
C PHE A 22 -0.55 5.18 16.60
N ASP A 23 -0.10 5.55 17.79
CA ASP A 23 -0.50 4.91 19.06
C ASP A 23 -1.80 5.50 19.67
N ALA A 24 -2.52 6.34 18.93
CA ALA A 24 -3.78 6.92 19.40
C ALA A 24 -4.82 5.84 19.71
N LYS A 25 -5.52 6.01 20.84
CA LYS A 25 -6.53 5.03 21.27
C LYS A 25 -7.84 5.25 20.51
N PRO A 26 -8.57 4.18 20.16
CA PRO A 26 -9.90 4.30 19.58
C PRO A 26 -10.84 5.17 20.44
N GLY A 27 -11.67 5.99 19.80
CA GLY A 27 -12.62 6.89 20.46
C GLY A 27 -11.99 8.14 21.10
N THR A 28 -10.68 8.36 20.94
CA THR A 28 -10.04 9.65 21.22
C THR A 28 -10.09 10.54 19.98
N SER A 29 -9.90 11.85 20.17
CA SER A 29 -9.86 12.78 19.03
C SER A 29 -8.74 12.44 18.04
N GLU A 30 -7.57 12.01 18.55
CA GLU A 30 -6.46 11.55 17.73
C GLU A 30 -6.77 10.22 17.02
N GLY A 31 -7.53 9.32 17.64
CA GLY A 31 -7.96 8.07 17.01
C GLY A 31 -8.91 8.30 15.84
N GLU A 32 -9.92 9.18 16.02
CA GLU A 32 -10.83 9.59 14.94
C GLU A 32 -10.08 10.32 13.80
N GLU A 33 -9.04 11.07 14.16
CA GLU A 33 -8.14 11.71 13.19
C GLU A 33 -7.34 10.66 12.40
N LEU A 34 -6.77 9.67 13.07
CA LEU A 34 -5.99 8.59 12.45
C LEU A 34 -6.85 7.77 11.49
N ASP A 35 -8.06 7.38 11.89
CA ASP A 35 -9.00 6.64 11.03
C ASP A 35 -9.32 7.42 9.74
N SER A 36 -9.53 8.73 9.87
CA SER A 36 -9.77 9.61 8.74
C SER A 36 -8.55 9.74 7.83
N LEU A 37 -7.35 9.85 8.39
CA LEU A 37 -6.10 9.93 7.63
C LEU A 37 -5.82 8.66 6.86
N VAL A 38 -5.95 7.49 7.49
CA VAL A 38 -5.74 6.18 6.85
C VAL A 38 -6.67 6.03 5.64
N THR A 39 -7.95 6.33 5.80
CA THR A 39 -8.93 6.27 4.69
C THR A 39 -8.53 7.17 3.51
N LEU A 40 -8.04 8.39 3.79
CA LEU A 40 -7.62 9.33 2.75
C LEU A 40 -6.31 8.91 2.06
N ILE A 41 -5.37 8.35 2.83
CA ILE A 41 -4.10 7.82 2.35
C ILE A 41 -4.38 6.66 1.39
N GLU A 42 -5.16 5.66 1.81
CA GLU A 42 -5.54 4.51 0.99
C GLU A 42 -6.17 4.94 -0.35
N HIS A 43 -7.15 5.86 -0.30
CA HIS A 43 -7.79 6.37 -1.51
C HIS A 43 -6.80 7.08 -2.46
N TYR A 44 -5.82 7.81 -1.92
CA TYR A 44 -4.78 8.41 -2.76
C TYR A 44 -3.89 7.32 -3.38
N GLU A 45 -3.47 6.34 -2.60
CA GLU A 45 -2.61 5.24 -3.03
C GLU A 45 -3.24 4.40 -4.14
N ASP A 46 -4.54 4.11 -4.06
CA ASP A 46 -5.27 3.38 -5.11
C ASP A 46 -5.14 4.04 -6.49
N THR A 47 -5.04 5.36 -6.53
CA THR A 47 -4.92 6.13 -7.77
C THR A 47 -3.47 6.44 -8.16
N ALA A 48 -2.60 6.67 -7.18
CA ALA A 48 -1.22 7.11 -7.39
C ALA A 48 -0.23 5.94 -7.51
N TYR A 49 -0.52 4.81 -6.86
CA TYR A 49 0.33 3.63 -6.77
C TYR A 49 -0.47 2.35 -7.08
N PRO A 50 -0.99 2.20 -8.31
CA PRO A 50 -1.75 1.01 -8.68
C PRO A 50 -0.90 -0.25 -8.47
N ILE A 51 -1.47 -1.24 -7.78
CA ILE A 51 -0.85 -2.56 -7.63
C ILE A 51 -1.03 -3.30 -8.96
N ASP A 52 -0.07 -3.16 -9.86
CA ASP A 52 -0.01 -3.98 -11.07
C ASP A 52 0.24 -5.44 -10.72
N LEU A 53 -0.35 -6.35 -11.52
CA LEU A 53 -0.01 -7.77 -11.43
C LEU A 53 1.50 -7.93 -11.65
N PRO A 54 2.17 -8.79 -10.86
CA PRO A 54 3.56 -9.12 -11.15
C PRO A 54 3.61 -9.63 -12.59
N ASP A 55 4.56 -9.08 -13.37
CA ASP A 55 4.79 -9.50 -14.75
C ASP A 55 4.71 -11.04 -14.84
N PRO A 56 3.88 -11.61 -15.74
CA PRO A 56 3.61 -13.05 -15.75
C PRO A 56 4.89 -13.90 -15.83
N ILE A 57 5.93 -13.41 -16.51
CA ILE A 57 7.23 -14.07 -16.58
C ILE A 57 7.89 -14.08 -15.19
N THR A 58 7.86 -12.97 -14.47
CA THR A 58 8.34 -12.85 -13.09
C THR A 58 7.57 -13.76 -12.14
N ALA A 59 6.24 -13.84 -12.27
CA ALA A 59 5.40 -14.75 -11.48
C ALA A 59 5.74 -16.23 -11.74
N ILE A 60 5.97 -16.62 -13.01
CA ILE A 60 6.40 -17.98 -13.38
C ILE A 60 7.77 -18.29 -12.79
N LYS A 61 8.76 -17.39 -12.95
CA LYS A 61 10.11 -17.55 -12.36
C LYS A 61 10.07 -17.71 -10.85
N PHE A 62 9.22 -16.94 -10.17
CA PHE A 62 9.03 -17.03 -8.73
C PHE A 62 8.51 -18.42 -8.31
N ARG A 63 7.51 -18.96 -9.00
CA ARG A 63 7.02 -20.33 -8.74
C ARG A 63 8.04 -21.40 -9.07
N MET A 64 8.78 -21.25 -10.18
CA MET A 64 9.86 -22.17 -10.52
C MET A 64 10.93 -22.22 -9.44
N ALA A 65 11.33 -21.07 -8.89
CA ALA A 65 12.30 -20.99 -7.81
C ALA A 65 11.80 -21.68 -6.52
N GLN A 66 10.53 -21.48 -6.15
CA GLN A 66 9.93 -22.17 -4.99
C GLN A 66 9.88 -23.69 -5.15
N GLN A 67 9.67 -24.17 -6.39
CA GLN A 67 9.52 -25.59 -6.69
C GLN A 67 10.84 -26.25 -7.13
N GLY A 68 11.95 -25.51 -7.16
CA GLY A 68 13.25 -26.00 -7.64
C GLY A 68 13.27 -26.38 -9.13
N LEU A 69 12.31 -25.88 -9.92
CA LEU A 69 12.15 -26.21 -11.33
C LEU A 69 13.08 -25.37 -12.21
N LYS A 70 13.64 -25.99 -13.24
CA LYS A 70 14.42 -25.34 -14.30
C LYS A 70 13.53 -25.15 -15.53
N PRO A 71 13.85 -24.20 -16.43
CA PRO A 71 13.03 -23.95 -17.63
C PRO A 71 12.75 -25.18 -18.49
N LYS A 72 13.71 -26.11 -18.54
CA LYS A 72 13.59 -27.40 -19.23
C LYS A 72 12.52 -28.33 -18.65
N ASP A 73 12.10 -28.12 -17.40
CA ASP A 73 11.11 -28.95 -16.72
C ASP A 73 9.66 -28.47 -17.01
N LEU A 74 9.50 -27.38 -17.78
CA LEU A 74 8.22 -26.80 -18.19
C LEU A 74 7.86 -27.07 -19.66
N VAL A 75 8.69 -27.85 -20.37
CA VAL A 75 8.44 -28.26 -21.77
C VAL A 75 7.77 -29.64 -21.75
N PRO A 76 6.63 -29.84 -22.43
CA PRO A 76 5.96 -31.15 -22.51
C PRO A 76 6.84 -32.25 -23.14
#